data_AF-A0A151QWH4-F1
#
_entry.id   AF-A0A151QWH4-F1
#
_cell.length_a   1.000
_cell.length_b   1.000
_cell.length_c   1.000
_cell.angle_alpha   90.00
_cell.angle_beta   90.00
_cell.angle_gamma   90.00
#
_symmetry.space_group_name_H-M   'P 1'
#
loop_
_entity.id
_entity.type
_entity.pdbx_description
1 polymer ?
#
loop_
_entity_poly.entity_id
_entity_poly.type
_entity_poly.pdbx_seq_one_letter_code
_entity_poly.pdbx_strand_id
1 'polypeptide(L)'
;MAIDSVYASSPPFKTGPSGHPRHFYLAVDRLQFKMQTVVELVDLVARCPCLPIVVCCSTRDDLDSLCSSLSALPFLSSSALYSDLAEDERAFVLEKFRQVTARWNQMNHGGAPNEDEAGKDERSHMIILTSVME
;
A
#
# COMPACT_ATOMS: atom_id res chain seq x y z
N MET A 1 -15.38 -45.71 -3.66
CA MET A 1 -14.42 -44.61 -3.67
C MET A 1 -14.49 -43.94 -5.03
N ALA A 2 -14.91 -42.69 -5.10
CA ALA A 2 -14.85 -41.86 -6.30
C ALA A 2 -14.24 -40.54 -5.85
N ILE A 3 -12.98 -40.34 -6.23
CA ILE A 3 -12.22 -39.11 -6.01
C ILE A 3 -12.52 -38.20 -7.19
N ASP A 4 -13.33 -37.16 -6.97
CA ASP A 4 -13.53 -36.13 -7.98
C ASP A 4 -12.50 -35.00 -7.77
N SER A 5 -11.73 -34.80 -8.82
CA SER A 5 -10.62 -33.87 -8.94
C SER A 5 -11.16 -32.51 -9.36
N VAL A 6 -11.08 -31.51 -8.49
CA VAL A 6 -11.30 -30.10 -8.86
C VAL A 6 -10.05 -29.29 -8.51
N TYR A 7 -9.01 -29.44 -9.32
CA TYR A 7 -8.01 -28.39 -9.47
C TYR A 7 -8.65 -27.29 -10.33
N ALA A 8 -9.35 -26.36 -9.69
CA ALA A 8 -9.74 -25.12 -10.31
C ALA A 8 -8.48 -24.25 -10.48
N SER A 9 -7.83 -24.37 -11.64
CA SER A 9 -6.78 -23.44 -12.06
C SER A 9 -7.40 -22.06 -12.22
N SER A 10 -7.06 -21.13 -11.33
CA SER A 10 -7.43 -19.73 -11.47
C SER A 10 -6.90 -19.17 -12.81
N PRO A 11 -7.70 -18.39 -13.56
CA PRO A 11 -7.25 -17.83 -14.82
C PRO A 11 -6.15 -16.77 -14.58
N PRO A 12 -5.23 -16.58 -15.55
CA PRO A 12 -4.15 -15.60 -15.44
C PRO A 12 -4.72 -14.19 -15.30
N PHE A 13 -4.11 -13.40 -14.40
CA PHE A 13 -4.52 -12.03 -14.11
C PHE A 13 -4.41 -11.15 -15.36
N LYS A 14 -5.56 -10.72 -15.90
CA LYS A 14 -5.62 -9.67 -16.93
C LYS A 14 -5.64 -8.30 -16.24
N THR A 15 -4.53 -7.57 -16.29
CA THR A 15 -4.44 -6.16 -15.91
C THR A 15 -4.86 -5.28 -17.09
N GLY A 16 -6.17 -5.08 -17.25
CA GLY A 16 -6.75 -4.01 -18.08
C GLY A 16 -7.24 -2.84 -17.21
N PRO A 17 -7.38 -1.62 -17.76
CA PRO A 17 -7.60 -0.38 -16.99
C PRO A 17 -9.05 -0.19 -16.47
N SER A 18 -9.89 -1.22 -16.51
CA SER A 18 -11.34 -1.12 -16.24
C SER A 18 -11.88 -2.13 -15.21
N GLY A 19 -11.03 -2.63 -14.31
CA GLY A 19 -11.50 -3.47 -13.21
C GLY A 19 -12.07 -2.61 -12.08
N HIS A 20 -13.31 -2.87 -11.66
CA HIS A 20 -13.82 -2.34 -10.39
C HIS A 20 -12.82 -2.63 -9.25
N PRO A 21 -12.70 -1.74 -8.25
CA PRO A 21 -11.90 -2.02 -7.05
C PRO A 21 -12.30 -3.38 -6.48
N ARG A 22 -11.31 -4.19 -6.11
CA ARG A 22 -11.55 -5.47 -5.44
C ARG A 22 -11.51 -5.24 -3.95
N HIS A 23 -12.57 -5.66 -3.27
CA HIS A 23 -12.70 -5.50 -1.83
C HIS A 23 -12.51 -6.86 -1.17
N PHE A 24 -11.66 -6.90 -0.16
CA PHE A 24 -11.40 -8.09 0.65
C PHE A 24 -11.57 -7.72 2.12
N TYR A 25 -11.97 -8.69 2.92
CA TYR A 25 -12.04 -8.57 4.38
C TYR A 25 -11.30 -9.74 5.01
N LEU A 26 -10.55 -9.44 6.07
CA LEU A 26 -9.86 -10.43 6.88
C LEU A 26 -10.38 -10.33 8.32
N ALA A 27 -11.04 -11.39 8.77
CA ALA A 27 -11.45 -11.50 10.16
C ALA A 27 -10.22 -11.67 11.04
N VAL A 28 -10.06 -10.81 12.03
CA VAL A 28 -9.05 -10.92 13.07
C VAL A 28 -9.73 -11.33 14.36
N ASP A 29 -9.25 -12.39 15.02
CA ASP A 29 -9.88 -12.96 16.23
C ASP A 29 -10.00 -11.92 17.36
N ARG A 30 -8.90 -11.23 17.65
CA ARG A 30 -8.82 -10.21 18.70
C ARG A 30 -8.23 -8.92 18.14
N LEU A 31 -8.67 -7.79 18.67
CA LEU A 31 -8.19 -6.46 18.26
C LEU A 31 -6.66 -6.34 18.37
N GLN A 32 -6.05 -6.95 19.39
CA GLN A 32 -4.60 -6.98 19.58
C GLN A 32 -3.82 -7.62 18.41
N PHE A 33 -4.46 -8.51 17.63
CA PHE A 33 -3.83 -9.12 16.46
C PHE A 33 -3.94 -8.24 15.21
N LYS A 34 -4.87 -7.27 15.18
CA LYS A 34 -5.12 -6.42 14.02
C LYS A 34 -3.86 -5.67 13.58
N MET A 35 -3.12 -5.09 14.53
CA MET A 35 -1.88 -4.36 14.24
C MET A 35 -0.83 -5.28 13.59
N GLN A 36 -0.56 -6.43 14.23
CA GLN A 36 0.39 -7.42 13.72
C GLN A 36 0.01 -7.91 12.32
N THR A 37 -1.27 -8.23 12.10
CA THR A 37 -1.77 -8.66 10.80
C THR A 37 -1.60 -7.58 9.73
N VAL A 38 -1.86 -6.31 10.04
CA VAL A 38 -1.65 -5.20 9.08
C VAL A 38 -0.17 -5.07 8.74
N VAL A 39 0.73 -5.13 9.73
CA VAL A 39 2.18 -5.05 9.51
C VAL A 39 2.68 -6.19 8.63
N GLU A 40 2.22 -7.43 8.87
CA GLU A 40 2.57 -8.59 8.06
C GLU A 40 2.06 -8.49 6.62
N LEU A 41 0.82 -8.00 6.43
CA LEU A 41 0.29 -7.74 5.10
C LEU A 41 1.09 -6.67 4.36
N VAL A 42 1.45 -5.58 5.05
CA VAL A 42 2.28 -4.51 4.48
C VAL A 42 3.67 -5.03 4.14
N ASP A 43 4.35 -5.78 5.02
CA ASP A 43 5.68 -6.36 4.71
C ASP A 43 5.62 -7.28 3.48
N LEU A 44 4.53 -8.02 3.30
CA LEU A 44 4.36 -8.88 2.13
C LEU A 44 4.20 -8.06 0.84
N VAL A 45 3.30 -7.06 0.83
CA VAL A 45 3.02 -6.29 -0.40
C VAL A 45 4.08 -5.22 -0.70
N ALA A 46 4.75 -4.68 0.32
CA ALA A 46 5.79 -3.66 0.19
C ALA A 46 7.09 -4.17 -0.43
N ARG A 47 7.20 -5.48 -0.67
CA ARG A 47 8.28 -6.06 -1.49
C ARG A 47 8.07 -5.83 -2.98
N CYS A 48 6.90 -5.33 -3.38
CA CYS A 48 6.61 -4.96 -4.74
C CYS A 48 7.17 -3.55 -5.02
N PRO A 49 8.23 -3.41 -5.85
CA PRO A 49 8.94 -2.15 -6.00
C PRO A 49 8.00 -1.01 -6.42
N CYS A 50 8.13 0.16 -5.80
CA CYS A 50 7.35 1.36 -6.15
C CYS A 50 5.82 1.25 -5.95
N LEU A 51 5.31 0.17 -5.31
CA LEU A 51 3.88 0.02 -5.04
C LEU A 51 3.35 1.18 -4.17
N PRO A 52 2.33 1.94 -4.62
CA PRO A 52 1.65 2.92 -3.80
C PRO A 52 0.65 2.24 -2.86
N ILE A 53 0.76 2.51 -1.56
CA ILE A 53 -0.08 1.94 -0.50
C ILE A 53 -0.72 3.07 0.30
N VAL A 54 -2.01 2.93 0.65
CA VAL A 54 -2.72 3.86 1.54
C VAL A 54 -3.33 3.06 2.68
N VAL A 55 -3.09 3.49 3.92
CA VAL A 55 -3.71 2.92 5.11
C VAL A 55 -4.44 4.00 5.90
N CYS A 56 -5.68 3.70 6.27
CA CYS A 56 -6.51 4.57 7.09
C CYS A 56 -6.61 4.00 8.50
N CYS A 57 -6.20 4.81 9.48
CA CYS A 57 -6.37 4.55 10.90
C CYS A 57 -7.58 5.31 11.44
N SER A 58 -8.19 4.80 12.52
CA SER A 58 -9.34 5.45 13.15
C SER A 58 -8.92 6.54 14.14
N THR A 59 -7.73 6.42 14.73
CA THR A 59 -7.20 7.36 15.72
C THR A 59 -5.78 7.79 15.37
N ARG A 60 -5.32 8.90 15.96
CA ARG A 60 -3.92 9.35 15.87
C ARG A 60 -2.98 8.34 16.52
N ASP A 61 -3.36 7.78 17.66
CA ASP A 61 -2.55 6.78 18.38
C ASP A 61 -2.32 5.51 17.54
N ASP A 62 -3.35 5.03 16.82
CA ASP A 62 -3.22 3.89 15.90
C ASP A 62 -2.27 4.20 14.74
N LEU A 63 -2.32 5.44 14.21
CA LEU A 63 -1.43 5.92 13.16
C LEU A 63 0.02 5.95 13.67
N ASP A 64 0.27 6.55 14.83
CA ASP A 64 1.61 6.65 15.42
C ASP A 64 2.21 5.28 15.73
N SER A 65 1.39 4.36 16.27
CA SER A 65 1.78 2.97 16.52
C SER A 65 2.14 2.24 15.22
N LEU A 66 1.39 2.48 14.15
CA LEU A 66 1.64 1.86 12.85
C LEU A 66 2.91 2.43 12.21
N CYS A 67 3.11 3.75 12.21
CA CYS A 67 4.34 4.40 11.76
C CYS A 67 5.57 3.83 12.48
N SER A 68 5.48 3.68 13.81
CA SER A 68 6.55 3.12 14.62
C SER A 68 6.86 1.68 14.22
N SER A 69 5.84 0.84 14.06
CA SER A 69 5.99 -0.57 13.68
C SER A 69 6.57 -0.76 12.28
N LEU A 70 6.21 0.12 11.34
CA LEU A 70 6.63 0.06 9.94
C LEU A 70 8.00 0.69 9.69
N SER A 71 8.50 1.54 10.60
CA SER A 71 9.80 2.22 10.47
C SER A 71 10.99 1.26 10.31
N ALA A 72 10.84 0.02 10.78
CA ALA A 72 11.85 -1.02 10.68
C ALA A 72 11.91 -1.70 9.29
N LEU A 73 10.94 -1.47 8.41
CA LEU A 73 10.85 -2.14 7.11
C LEU A 73 11.74 -1.43 6.08
N PRO A 74 12.80 -2.09 5.55
CA PRO A 74 13.78 -1.45 4.67
C PRO A 74 13.26 -1.21 3.24
N PHE A 75 12.14 -1.85 2.87
CA PHE A 75 11.53 -1.77 1.54
C PHE A 75 10.37 -0.77 1.47
N LEU A 76 10.07 -0.10 2.59
CA LEU A 76 8.93 0.80 2.73
C LEU A 76 9.40 2.23 3.01
N SER A 77 8.78 3.18 2.34
CA SER A 77 8.91 4.61 2.58
C SER A 77 7.54 5.12 3.03
N SER A 78 7.39 5.43 4.32
CA SER A 78 6.09 5.81 4.91
C SER A 78 6.03 7.30 5.26
N SER A 79 4.91 7.95 4.93
CA SER A 79 4.58 9.31 5.37
C SER A 79 3.25 9.31 6.12
N ALA A 80 3.21 10.02 7.25
CA ALA A 80 1.98 10.25 7.99
C ALA A 80 1.27 11.51 7.48
N LEU A 81 -0.06 11.42 7.32
CA LEU A 81 -0.95 12.54 7.07
C LEU A 81 -1.85 12.72 8.29
N TYR A 82 -1.46 13.64 9.16
CA TYR A 82 -2.27 14.07 10.29
C TYR A 82 -3.29 15.12 9.86
N SER A 83 -4.42 15.18 10.55
CA SER A 83 -5.47 16.18 10.28
C SER A 83 -5.04 17.62 10.60
N ASP A 84 -4.10 17.80 11.52
CA ASP A 84 -3.53 19.07 11.96
C ASP A 84 -2.28 19.50 11.17
N LEU A 85 -1.90 18.75 10.13
CA LEU A 85 -0.79 19.08 9.26
C LEU A 85 -1.09 20.36 8.45
N ALA A 86 -0.09 21.22 8.27
CA ALA A 86 -0.25 22.43 7.48
C ALA A 86 -0.59 22.10 6.02
N GLU A 87 -1.25 23.02 5.31
CA GLU A 87 -1.74 22.76 3.95
C GLU A 87 -0.60 22.50 2.96
N ASP A 88 0.50 23.23 3.09
CA ASP A 88 1.71 23.08 2.29
C ASP A 88 2.41 21.74 2.55
N GLU A 89 2.52 21.33 3.82
CA GLU A 89 3.05 20.03 4.21
C GLU A 89 2.19 18.88 3.66
N ARG A 90 0.86 19.00 3.79
CA ARG A 90 -0.10 18.02 3.25
C ARG A 90 0.01 17.94 1.72
N ALA A 91 0.07 19.08 1.03
CA ALA A 91 0.22 19.14 -0.41
C ALA A 91 1.54 18.49 -0.87
N PHE A 92 2.63 18.73 -0.15
CA PHE A 92 3.93 18.13 -0.44
C PHE A 92 3.90 16.61 -0.34
N VAL A 93 3.31 16.05 0.73
CA VAL A 93 3.19 14.59 0.90
C VAL A 93 2.34 13.96 -0.21
N LEU A 94 1.19 14.58 -0.54
CA LEU A 94 0.30 14.09 -1.59
C LEU A 94 0.94 14.18 -2.98
N GLU A 95 1.67 15.25 -3.28
CA GLU A 95 2.35 15.42 -4.57
C GLU A 95 3.46 14.39 -4.74
N LYS A 96 4.27 14.14 -3.70
CA LYS A 96 5.27 13.06 -3.71
C LYS A 96 4.63 11.71 -4.00
N PHE A 97 3.51 11.40 -3.34
CA PHE A 97 2.80 10.14 -3.55
C PHE A 97 2.15 10.03 -4.93
N ARG A 98 1.65 11.13 -5.49
CA ARG A 98 1.14 11.21 -6.87
C ARG A 98 2.23 10.87 -7.89
N GLN A 99 3.44 11.39 -7.70
CA GLN A 99 4.59 11.09 -8.56
C GLN A 99 4.96 9.60 -8.53
N VAL A 100 5.00 8.99 -7.35
CA VAL A 100 5.26 7.55 -7.20
C VAL A 100 4.17 6.72 -7.87
N THR A 101 2.90 7.10 -7.68
CA THR A 101 1.76 6.40 -8.30
C THR A 101 1.83 6.48 -9.84
N ALA A 102 2.20 7.64 -10.40
CA ALA A 102 2.39 7.80 -11.84
C ALA A 102 3.52 6.89 -12.37
N ARG A 103 4.64 6.80 -11.64
CA ARG A 103 5.76 5.90 -11.98
C ARG A 103 5.34 4.43 -11.94
N TRP A 104 4.64 4.00 -10.90
CA TRP A 104 4.11 2.64 -10.77
C TRP A 104 3.22 2.24 -11.95
N ASN A 105 2.33 3.15 -12.38
CA ASN A 105 1.45 2.90 -13.52
C ASN A 105 2.25 2.76 -14.84
N GLN A 106 3.27 3.58 -15.06
CA GLN A 106 4.14 3.47 -16.25
C GLN A 106 4.86 2.12 -16.31
N MET A 107 5.37 1.65 -15.17
CA MET A 107 6.05 0.36 -15.05
C MET A 107 5.11 -0.83 -15.35
N ASN A 108 3.86 -0.78 -14.87
CA ASN A 108 2.86 -1.82 -15.14
C ASN A 108 2.31 -1.83 -16.58
N HIS A 109 2.43 -0.72 -17.32
CA HIS A 109 1.95 -0.60 -18.69
C HIS A 109 3.06 -0.74 -19.75
N GLY A 110 4.26 -1.20 -19.37
CA GLY A 110 5.34 -1.49 -20.32
C GLY A 110 6.01 -0.25 -20.91
N GLY A 111 5.90 0.91 -20.26
CA GLY A 111 6.66 2.10 -20.64
C GLY A 111 8.16 1.84 -20.43
N ALA A 112 8.98 2.15 -21.42
CA ALA A 112 10.43 2.05 -21.30
C ALA A 112 10.91 2.90 -20.10
N PRO A 113 11.78 2.38 -19.22
CA PRO A 113 12.37 3.18 -18.17
C PRO A 113 13.20 4.28 -18.84
N ASN A 114 12.87 5.55 -18.59
CA ASN A 114 13.77 6.64 -18.95
C ASN A 114 15.09 6.38 -18.21
N GLU A 115 16.21 6.37 -18.93
CA GLU A 115 17.54 6.01 -18.43
C GLU A 115 18.06 6.96 -17.32
N ASP A 116 17.33 8.05 -17.03
CA ASP A 116 17.53 8.97 -15.90
C ASP A 116 17.03 8.46 -14.53
N GLU A 117 16.47 7.25 -14.44
CA GLU A 117 15.91 6.66 -13.20
C GLU A 117 16.94 5.86 -12.37
N ALA A 118 18.22 5.87 -12.74
CA ALA A 118 19.28 5.17 -12.01
C ALA A 118 19.66 5.91 -10.72
N GLY A 119 18.84 5.72 -9.66
CA GLY A 119 19.10 6.29 -8.33
C GLY A 119 17.86 6.71 -7.54
N LYS A 120 16.66 6.52 -8.09
CA LYS A 120 15.41 6.83 -7.39
C LYS A 120 15.02 5.74 -6.41
N ASP A 121 14.43 6.14 -5.29
CA ASP A 121 13.93 5.25 -4.25
C ASP A 121 12.94 4.22 -4.85
N GLU A 122 13.36 2.94 -4.88
CA GLU A 122 12.56 1.83 -5.40
C GLU A 122 11.60 1.24 -4.35
N ARG A 123 11.64 1.76 -3.12
CA ARG A 123 10.74 1.32 -2.04
C ARG A 123 9.29 1.49 -2.44
N SER A 124 8.44 0.61 -1.92
CA SER A 124 7.01 0.90 -1.89
C SER A 124 6.78 2.16 -1.08
N HIS A 125 5.87 3.02 -1.54
CA HIS A 125 5.56 4.26 -0.86
C HIS A 125 4.19 4.16 -0.22
N MET A 126 4.12 4.51 1.06
CA MET A 126 2.92 4.37 1.87
C MET A 126 2.54 5.70 2.49
N ILE A 127 1.26 6.04 2.39
CA ILE A 127 0.65 7.10 3.20
C ILE A 127 -0.23 6.45 4.27
N ILE A 128 -0.09 6.95 5.50
CA ILE A 128 -0.94 6.57 6.63
C ILE A 128 -1.72 7.81 7.04
N LEU A 129 -3.05 7.74 7.05
CA LEU A 129 -3.91 8.87 7.41
C LEU A 129 -4.93 8.48 8.46
N THR A 130 -5.42 9.46 9.20
CA THR A 130 -6.63 9.30 10.02
C THR A 130 -7.86 9.48 9.15
N SER A 131 -8.75 8.49 9.10
CA SER A 131 -10.07 8.69 8.52
C SER A 131 -10.87 9.55 9.49
N VAL A 132 -11.20 10.78 9.11
CA VAL A 132 -12.29 11.49 9.78
C VAL A 132 -13.57 10.75 9.41
N MET A 133 -14.29 10.22 10.40
CA MET A 133 -15.69 9.88 10.18
C MET A 133 -16.42 11.20 10.01
N GLU A 134 -16.89 11.46 8.79
CA GLU A 134 -17.89 12.50 8.51
C GLU A 134 -19.27 12.02 8.99
#